data_AF-A0A0A7A3Q3-F1
#
_entry.id   AF-A0A0A7A3Q3-F1
#
_cell.length_a   1.000
_cell.length_b   1.000
_cell.length_c   1.000
_cell.angle_alpha   90.00
_cell.angle_beta   90.00
_cell.angle_gamma   90.00
#
_symmetry.space_group_name_H-M   'P 1'
#
loop_
_entity.id
_entity.type
_entity.pdbx_description
1 polymer ?
#
loop_
_entity_poly.entity_id
_entity_poly.type
_entity_poly.pdbx_seq_one_letter_code
_entity_poly.pdbx_strand_id
1 'polypeptide(L)'
;MCRVPGVSRSGYYDRVQHEPSEERLLRPGTACPLRQKTKNQVWVADEIKVAHIRTRETYGTRRLQTELADNGIIVGRDRLARLRKELRLHCKQKRKFRATTSSDHNLPVTPNLLNQNFTPTAPNQVWVADSVVQAFRNQPTEGAGRETAAYAVR
;
A
#
# COMPACT_ATOMS: atom_id res chain seq x y z
N MET A 1 -24.74 -27.73 -21.28
CA MET A 1 -25.36 -28.21 -20.03
C MET A 1 -26.88 -28.16 -20.02
N CYS A 2 -27.55 -27.05 -20.34
CA CYS A 2 -29.03 -26.96 -20.22
C CYS A 2 -29.83 -27.57 -21.39
N ARG A 3 -29.21 -27.71 -22.57
CA ARG A 3 -29.89 -28.14 -23.82
C ARG A 3 -30.25 -29.63 -23.87
N VAL A 4 -29.40 -30.49 -23.31
CA VAL A 4 -29.59 -31.96 -23.31
C VAL A 4 -30.67 -32.41 -22.32
N PRO A 5 -30.72 -31.89 -21.08
CA PRO A 5 -31.76 -32.27 -20.11
C PRO A 5 -33.06 -31.43 -20.22
N GLY A 6 -33.19 -30.52 -21.20
CA GLY A 6 -34.41 -29.73 -21.39
C GLY A 6 -34.73 -28.74 -20.25
N VAL A 7 -33.74 -28.37 -19.42
CA VAL A 7 -33.93 -27.45 -18.30
C VAL A 7 -33.74 -26.01 -18.77
N SER A 8 -34.55 -25.08 -18.26
CA SER A 8 -34.32 -23.65 -18.50
C SER A 8 -32.95 -23.22 -17.95
N ARG A 9 -32.33 -22.24 -18.62
CA ARG A 9 -31.07 -21.67 -18.12
C ARG A 9 -31.21 -21.11 -16.70
N SER A 10 -32.33 -20.44 -16.42
CA SER A 10 -32.62 -19.91 -15.08
C SER A 10 -32.72 -21.01 -14.03
N GLY A 11 -33.55 -22.03 -14.27
CA GLY A 11 -33.73 -23.15 -13.33
C GLY A 11 -32.45 -23.95 -13.10
N TYR A 12 -31.58 -24.04 -14.12
CA TYR A 12 -30.25 -24.65 -13.96
C TYR A 12 -29.37 -23.84 -13.02
N TYR A 13 -29.30 -22.51 -13.17
CA TYR A 13 -28.46 -21.67 -12.31
C TYR A 13 -29.04 -21.47 -10.91
N ASP A 14 -30.35 -21.35 -10.75
CA ASP A 14 -31.01 -21.26 -9.42
C ASP A 14 -30.67 -22.48 -8.55
N ARG A 15 -30.70 -23.68 -9.14
CA ARG A 15 -30.31 -24.92 -8.48
C ARG A 15 -28.83 -24.95 -8.09
N VAL A 16 -27.96 -24.33 -8.88
CA VAL A 16 -26.51 -24.30 -8.64
C VAL A 16 -26.13 -23.25 -7.57
N GLN A 17 -26.92 -22.19 -7.40
CA GLN A 17 -26.66 -21.12 -6.44
C GLN A 17 -27.30 -21.35 -5.06
N HIS A 18 -28.32 -22.21 -4.95
CA HIS A 18 -28.96 -22.51 -3.68
C HIS A 18 -28.20 -23.57 -2.87
N GLU A 19 -27.95 -23.27 -1.60
CA GLU A 19 -27.48 -24.25 -0.62
C GLU A 19 -28.52 -25.38 -0.50
N PRO A 20 -28.09 -26.66 -0.61
CA PRO A 20 -28.99 -27.79 -0.48
C PRO A 20 -29.60 -27.84 0.93
N SER A 21 -30.87 -28.20 1.04
CA SER A 21 -31.51 -28.46 2.33
C SER A 21 -30.82 -29.62 3.06
N GLU A 22 -30.89 -29.66 4.39
CA GLU A 22 -30.27 -30.74 5.19
C GLU A 22 -30.72 -32.13 4.74
N GLU A 23 -32.00 -32.28 4.40
CA GLU A 23 -32.57 -33.51 3.86
C GLU A 23 -31.94 -33.94 2.53
N ARG A 24 -31.47 -32.96 1.73
CA ARG A 24 -30.81 -33.18 0.45
C ARG A 24 -29.35 -33.57 0.64
N LEU A 25 -28.67 -33.04 1.67
CA LEU A 25 -27.29 -33.42 2.03
C LEU A 25 -27.19 -34.88 2.50
N LEU A 26 -28.26 -35.42 3.11
CA LEU A 26 -28.33 -36.81 3.57
C LEU A 26 -28.46 -37.84 2.43
N ARG A 27 -28.88 -37.40 1.23
CA ARG A 27 -29.09 -38.30 0.09
C ARG A 27 -27.76 -38.64 -0.58
N PRO A 28 -27.42 -39.94 -0.77
CA PRO A 28 -26.19 -40.33 -1.44
C PRO A 28 -26.18 -39.81 -2.89
N GLY A 29 -25.13 -39.07 -3.26
CA GLY A 29 -24.96 -38.49 -4.60
C GLY A 29 -25.36 -37.00 -4.75
N THR A 30 -25.73 -36.31 -3.67
CA THR A 30 -26.27 -34.94 -3.72
C THR A 30 -25.32 -33.84 -3.27
N ALA A 31 -24.01 -34.09 -3.35
CA ALA A 31 -23.05 -33.01 -3.28
C ALA A 31 -23.28 -32.08 -4.48
N CYS A 32 -23.98 -30.95 -4.25
CA CYS A 32 -23.93 -29.83 -5.17
C CYS A 32 -22.45 -29.52 -5.39
N PRO A 33 -21.94 -29.52 -6.63
CA PRO A 33 -20.54 -29.23 -6.85
C PRO A 33 -20.30 -27.80 -6.39
N LEU A 34 -19.74 -27.67 -5.18
CA LEU A 34 -19.05 -26.49 -4.67
C LEU A 34 -18.39 -25.83 -5.87
N ARG A 35 -18.64 -24.53 -6.08
CA ARG A 35 -18.17 -23.73 -7.21
C ARG A 35 -16.66 -23.95 -7.43
N GLN A 36 -16.33 -25.00 -8.18
CA GLN A 36 -14.95 -25.42 -8.37
C GLN A 36 -14.32 -24.39 -9.27
N LYS A 37 -13.26 -23.74 -8.78
CA LYS A 37 -12.46 -22.84 -9.60
C LYS A 37 -11.99 -23.66 -10.80
N THR A 38 -12.40 -23.27 -11.99
CA THR A 38 -11.96 -23.92 -13.23
C THR A 38 -10.43 -23.87 -13.30
N LYS A 39 -9.77 -24.87 -13.90
CA LYS A 39 -8.30 -24.92 -14.02
C LYS A 39 -7.71 -23.60 -14.55
N ASN A 40 -8.39 -22.99 -15.51
CA ASN A 40 -8.03 -21.69 -16.08
C ASN A 40 -8.02 -20.56 -15.05
N GLN A 41 -8.90 -20.59 -14.03
CA GLN A 41 -8.96 -19.56 -13.01
C GLN A 41 -7.80 -19.66 -12.01
N VAL A 42 -7.35 -20.89 -11.72
CA VAL A 42 -6.20 -21.13 -10.83
C VAL A 42 -4.92 -20.68 -11.53
N TRP A 43 -4.71 -21.08 -12.78
CA TRP A 43 -3.52 -20.68 -13.56
C TRP A 43 -3.39 -19.15 -13.70
N VAL A 44 -4.48 -18.45 -14.05
CA VAL A 44 -4.48 -16.98 -14.13
C VAL A 44 -4.16 -16.34 -12.77
N ALA A 45 -4.65 -16.92 -11.67
CA ALA A 45 -4.40 -16.40 -10.33
C ALA A 45 -2.92 -16.54 -9.94
N ASP A 46 -2.25 -17.62 -10.34
CA ASP A 46 -0.84 -17.81 -10.06
C ASP A 46 0.04 -16.89 -10.92
N GLU A 47 -0.28 -16.70 -12.20
CA GLU A 47 0.47 -15.76 -13.02
C GLU A 47 0.34 -14.31 -12.51
N ILE A 48 -0.84 -13.94 -12.00
CA ILE A 48 -1.04 -12.64 -11.34
C ILE A 48 -0.08 -12.47 -10.14
N LYS A 49 0.17 -13.51 -9.35
CA LYS A 49 1.13 -13.45 -8.23
C LYS A 49 2.55 -13.27 -8.75
N VAL A 50 2.92 -14.02 -9.78
CA VAL A 50 4.25 -13.95 -10.40
C VAL A 50 4.50 -12.55 -10.96
N ALA A 51 3.58 -12.00 -11.75
CA ALA A 51 3.65 -10.63 -12.26
C ALA A 51 3.72 -9.58 -11.12
N HIS A 52 2.95 -9.78 -10.05
CA HIS A 52 2.98 -8.89 -8.89
C HIS A 52 4.33 -8.88 -8.16
N ILE A 53 4.98 -10.04 -8.03
CA ILE A 53 6.32 -10.15 -7.43
C ILE A 53 7.38 -9.54 -8.37
N ARG A 54 7.31 -9.84 -9.67
CA ARG A 54 8.21 -9.26 -10.70
C ARG A 54 8.21 -7.73 -10.67
N THR A 55 7.04 -7.13 -10.48
CA THR A 55 6.85 -5.67 -10.44
C THR A 55 7.07 -5.04 -9.06
N ARG A 56 7.69 -5.77 -8.12
CA ARG A 56 7.97 -5.32 -6.75
C ARG A 56 6.73 -4.78 -6.04
N GLU A 57 5.58 -5.40 -6.32
CA GLU A 57 4.27 -5.05 -5.74
C GLU A 57 3.83 -3.60 -5.99
N THR A 58 4.42 -2.90 -6.96
CA THR A 58 4.13 -1.48 -7.20
C THR A 58 2.92 -1.29 -8.11
N TYR A 59 2.64 -2.28 -8.98
CA TYR A 59 1.67 -2.10 -10.06
C TYR A 59 0.23 -2.32 -9.59
N GLY A 60 -0.62 -1.34 -9.91
CA GLY A 60 -2.08 -1.41 -9.77
C GLY A 60 -2.75 -2.20 -10.90
N THR A 61 -4.06 -2.39 -10.81
CA THR A 61 -4.85 -3.20 -11.75
C THR A 61 -4.66 -2.79 -13.22
N ARG A 62 -4.57 -1.49 -13.52
CA ARG A 62 -4.39 -1.00 -14.90
C ARG A 62 -3.03 -1.35 -15.48
N ARG A 63 -1.93 -1.11 -14.74
CA ARG A 63 -0.56 -1.41 -15.21
C ARG A 63 -0.32 -2.91 -15.31
N LEU A 64 -0.83 -3.65 -14.33
CA LEU A 64 -0.76 -5.11 -14.31
C LEU A 64 -1.55 -5.73 -15.47
N GLN A 65 -2.67 -5.12 -15.88
CA GLN A 65 -3.42 -5.59 -17.05
C GLN A 65 -2.62 -5.46 -18.34
N THR A 66 -1.92 -4.35 -18.56
CA THR A 66 -1.05 -4.16 -19.73
C THR A 66 0.08 -5.18 -19.74
N GLU A 67 0.76 -5.36 -18.60
CA GLU A 67 1.83 -6.34 -18.48
C GLU A 67 1.33 -7.77 -18.73
N LEU A 68 0.16 -8.14 -18.21
CA LEU A 68 -0.44 -9.45 -18.47
C LEU A 68 -0.83 -9.60 -19.96
N ALA A 69 -1.27 -8.53 -20.61
CA ALA A 69 -1.58 -8.54 -22.03
C ALA A 69 -0.30 -8.73 -22.88
N ASP A 70 0.82 -8.12 -22.48
CA ASP A 70 2.12 -8.30 -23.14
C ASP A 70 2.63 -9.74 -23.00
N ASN A 71 2.28 -10.41 -21.90
CA ASN A 71 2.53 -11.85 -21.66
C ASN A 71 1.48 -12.77 -22.34
N GLY A 72 0.57 -12.24 -23.14
CA GLY A 72 -0.43 -13.01 -23.89
C GLY A 72 -1.69 -13.41 -23.08
N ILE A 73 -1.88 -12.87 -21.88
CA ILE A 73 -2.99 -13.21 -20.99
C ILE A 73 -4.01 -12.07 -20.95
N ILE A 74 -5.10 -12.26 -21.68
CA ILE A 74 -6.18 -11.28 -21.76
C ILE A 74 -7.13 -11.47 -20.56
N VAL A 75 -6.98 -10.62 -19.53
CA VAL A 75 -7.87 -10.58 -18.36
C VAL A 75 -8.59 -9.24 -18.31
N GLY A 76 -9.92 -9.27 -18.17
CA GLY A 76 -10.71 -8.07 -17.93
C GLY A 76 -10.40 -7.42 -16.59
N ARG A 77 -10.45 -6.09 -16.52
CA ARG A 77 -10.11 -5.29 -15.33
C ARG A 77 -10.83 -5.76 -14.06
N ASP A 78 -12.13 -6.04 -14.14
CA ASP A 78 -12.94 -6.40 -12.97
C ASP A 78 -12.63 -7.82 -12.48
N ARG A 79 -12.29 -8.73 -13.41
CA ARG A 79 -11.81 -10.08 -13.07
C ARG A 79 -10.46 -10.00 -12.38
N LEU A 80 -9.56 -9.16 -12.88
CA LEU A 80 -8.25 -8.92 -12.27
C LEU A 80 -8.37 -8.32 -10.87
N ALA A 81 -9.26 -7.33 -10.69
CA ALA A 81 -9.54 -6.72 -9.40
C ALA A 81 -10.12 -7.73 -8.39
N ARG A 82 -11.06 -8.56 -8.83
CA ARG A 82 -11.64 -9.63 -7.99
C ARG A 82 -10.58 -10.65 -7.57
N LEU A 83 -9.76 -11.12 -8.51
CA LEU A 83 -8.68 -12.07 -8.21
C LEU A 83 -7.64 -11.47 -7.26
N ARG A 84 -7.24 -10.21 -7.46
CA ARG A 84 -6.34 -9.53 -6.51
C ARG A 84 -6.94 -9.43 -5.10
N LYS A 85 -8.24 -9.15 -4.99
CA LYS A 85 -8.94 -9.10 -3.70
C LYS A 85 -9.02 -10.49 -3.03
N GLU A 86 -9.34 -11.53 -3.80
CA GLU A 86 -9.34 -12.92 -3.31
C GLU A 86 -7.95 -13.35 -2.83
N LEU A 87 -6.90 -12.95 -3.54
CA LEU A 87 -5.50 -13.25 -3.21
C LEU A 87 -4.89 -12.30 -2.16
N ARG A 88 -5.65 -11.30 -1.69
CA ARG A 88 -5.19 -10.27 -0.74
C ARG A 88 -3.92 -9.52 -1.20
N LEU A 89 -3.80 -9.27 -2.51
CA LEU A 89 -2.64 -8.59 -3.12
C LEU A 89 -2.82 -7.07 -3.17
N HIS A 90 -2.05 -6.36 -2.35
CA HIS A 90 -2.07 -4.89 -2.24
C HIS A 90 -0.85 -4.26 -2.90
N CYS A 91 -1.00 -3.06 -3.47
CA CYS A 91 0.15 -2.33 -3.97
C CYS A 91 0.95 -1.73 -2.81
N LYS A 92 2.28 -1.85 -2.85
CA LYS A 92 3.16 -1.08 -1.96
C LYS A 92 3.08 0.41 -2.32
N GLN A 93 2.64 1.22 -1.36
CA GLN A 93 2.70 2.67 -1.48
C GLN A 93 4.08 3.17 -1.07
N LYS A 94 4.67 4.06 -1.87
CA LYS A 94 5.92 4.73 -1.50
C LYS A 94 5.65 5.59 -0.26
N ARG A 95 6.41 5.39 0.82
CA ARG A 95 6.35 6.26 2.00
C ARG A 95 6.72 7.68 1.58
N LYS A 96 5.92 8.67 1.99
CA LYS A 96 6.27 10.07 1.78
C LYS A 96 7.59 10.34 2.51
N PHE A 97 8.58 10.88 1.81
CA PHE A 97 9.80 11.38 2.44
C PHE A 97 9.40 12.57 3.30
N ARG A 98 9.76 12.52 4.59
CA ARG A 98 9.56 13.61 5.53
C ARG A 98 10.94 14.15 5.85
N ALA A 99 11.26 15.32 5.31
CA ALA A 99 12.45 16.04 5.73
C ALA A 99 12.28 16.40 7.21
N THR A 100 13.18 15.91 8.04
CA THR A 100 13.22 16.21 9.48
C THR A 100 13.73 17.62 9.75
N THR A 101 14.50 18.17 8.80
CA THR A 101 15.12 19.49 8.90
C THR A 101 14.44 20.46 7.96
N SER A 102 13.78 21.48 8.52
CA SER A 102 13.34 22.65 7.77
C SER A 102 14.47 23.66 7.78
N SER A 103 15.29 23.71 6.73
CA SER A 103 16.36 24.71 6.59
C SER A 103 15.81 26.14 6.56
N ASP A 104 14.58 26.30 6.09
CA ASP A 104 13.93 27.59 5.89
C ASP A 104 13.07 27.92 7.12
N HIS A 105 13.70 28.04 8.29
CA HIS A 105 13.02 28.48 9.51
C HIS A 105 13.48 29.88 9.91
N ASN A 106 12.56 30.68 10.43
CA ASN A 106 12.83 32.03 10.90
C ASN A 106 13.45 32.08 12.32
N LEU A 107 13.88 30.92 12.85
CA LEU A 107 14.63 30.86 14.10
C LEU A 107 16.08 31.29 13.84
N PRO A 108 16.75 31.93 14.81
CA PRO A 108 18.13 32.35 14.67
C PRO A 108 19.02 31.14 14.38
N VAL A 109 19.53 31.07 13.15
CA VAL A 109 20.53 30.08 12.74
C VAL A 109 21.88 30.58 13.23
N THR A 110 22.49 29.87 14.18
CA THR A 110 23.87 30.13 14.57
C THR A 110 24.80 29.78 13.39
N PRO A 111 25.74 30.66 13.01
CA PRO A 111 26.67 30.37 11.93
C PRO A 111 27.53 29.14 12.28
N ASN A 112 27.73 28.23 11.32
CA ASN A 112 28.59 27.07 11.52
C ASN A 112 30.06 27.52 11.58
N LEU A 113 30.58 27.74 12.79
CA LEU A 113 31.95 28.18 13.02
C LEU A 113 33.00 27.14 12.60
N LEU A 114 32.61 25.88 12.46
CA LEU A 114 33.52 24.80 12.08
C LEU A 114 33.85 24.82 10.58
N ASN A 115 32.96 25.37 9.74
CA ASN A 115 33.09 25.37 8.27
C ASN A 115 33.56 24.01 7.69
N GLN A 116 33.14 22.90 8.31
CA GLN A 116 33.54 21.52 7.93
C GLN A 116 35.06 21.22 8.02
N ASN A 117 35.82 22.00 8.79
CA ASN A 117 37.21 21.69 9.11
C ASN A 117 37.28 20.65 10.23
N PHE A 118 37.48 19.38 9.87
CA PHE A 118 37.57 18.24 10.79
C PHE A 118 39.00 17.86 11.19
N THR A 119 39.94 18.81 11.10
CA THR A 119 41.35 18.60 11.48
C THR A 119 41.69 19.37 12.76
N PRO A 120 41.26 18.91 13.95
CA PRO A 120 41.68 19.52 15.21
C PRO A 120 43.14 19.15 15.52
N THR A 121 43.88 20.11 16.07
CA THR A 121 45.30 19.92 16.44
C THR A 121 45.45 19.11 17.74
N ALA A 122 44.41 19.07 18.58
CA ALA A 122 44.40 18.33 19.84
C ALA A 122 42.98 17.78 20.18
N PRO A 123 42.86 16.74 21.01
CA PRO A 123 41.56 16.25 21.50
C PRO A 123 40.80 17.33 22.30
N ASN A 124 39.47 17.20 22.37
CA ASN A 124 38.53 18.14 23.04
C ASN A 124 38.42 19.56 22.45
N GLN A 125 38.97 19.83 21.27
CA GLN A 125 38.84 21.14 20.62
C GLN A 125 37.52 21.34 19.87
N VAL A 126 36.89 20.25 19.42
CA VAL A 126 35.67 20.28 18.60
C VAL A 126 34.69 19.26 19.15
N TRP A 127 33.46 19.71 19.40
CA TRP A 127 32.35 18.87 19.86
C TRP A 127 31.21 18.99 18.85
N VAL A 128 30.74 17.85 18.34
CA VAL A 128 29.59 17.79 17.44
C VAL A 128 28.42 17.21 18.21
N ALA A 129 27.34 17.98 18.32
CA ALA A 129 26.08 17.54 18.91
C ALA A 129 24.98 17.60 17.85
N ASP A 130 24.22 16.52 17.72
CA ASP A 130 23.00 16.52 16.91
C ASP A 130 21.87 17.19 17.70
N SER A 131 21.26 18.23 17.13
CA SER A 131 20.17 18.96 17.74
C SER A 131 18.86 18.73 16.98
N VAL A 132 17.89 18.13 17.66
CA VAL A 132 16.54 17.92 17.11
C VAL A 132 15.69 19.14 17.45
N VAL A 133 15.32 19.94 16.44
CA VAL A 133 14.37 21.05 16.64
C VAL A 133 12.96 20.48 16.78
N GLN A 134 12.46 20.47 18.01
CA GLN A 134 11.07 20.11 18.31
C GLN A 134 10.18 21.34 18.14
N ALA A 135 9.35 21.37 17.10
CA ALA A 135 8.37 22.43 16.93
C ALA A 135 7.26 22.29 17.99
N PHE A 136 7.29 23.15 19.02
CA PHE A 136 6.18 23.31 19.94
C PHE A 136 5.05 24.07 19.22
N ARG A 137 3.83 23.51 19.23
CA ARG A 137 2.63 24.22 18.75
C ARG A 137 2.35 25.35 19.74
N ASN A 138 2.61 26.59 19.34
CA ASN A 138 2.22 27.77 20.12
C ASN A 138 0.70 27.80 20.27
N GLN A 139 0.20 27.80 21.51
CA GLN A 139 -1.16 28.28 21.79
C GLN A 139 -1.16 29.80 21.60
N PRO A 140 -2.25 30.40 21.08
CA PRO A 140 -2.29 31.83 20.85
C PRO A 140 -2.28 32.57 22.20
N THR A 141 -1.18 33.25 22.52
CA THR A 141 -1.16 34.24 23.62
C THR A 141 -1.61 35.58 23.06
N GLU A 142 -2.80 36.00 23.43
CA GLU A 142 -3.25 37.39 23.28
C GLU A 142 -2.34 38.31 24.10
N GLY A 143 -1.83 39.36 23.45
CA GLY A 143 -1.39 40.62 24.07
C GLY A 143 -0.24 40.56 25.08
N ALA A 144 0.99 40.79 24.63
CA ALA A 144 2.01 41.45 25.47
C ALA A 144 3.05 42.12 24.57
N GLY A 145 3.41 43.36 24.93
CA GLY A 145 4.19 44.30 24.14
C GLY A 145 5.61 43.85 23.78
N ARG A 146 6.15 44.51 22.77
CA ARG A 146 7.54 44.40 22.33
C ARG A 146 8.46 44.98 23.41
N GLU A 147 9.00 44.15 24.29
CA GLU A 147 10.19 44.49 25.06
C GLU A 147 11.42 43.96 24.31
N THR A 148 12.16 44.88 23.71
CA THR A 148 13.52 44.66 23.21
C THR A 148 14.46 44.49 24.39
N ALA A 149 14.80 43.25 24.74
CA ALA A 149 15.89 42.96 25.66
C ALA A 149 17.20 42.83 24.85
N ALA A 150 18.02 43.87 24.89
CA ALA A 150 19.43 43.79 24.53
C ALA A 150 20.16 42.96 25.59
N TYR A 151 20.73 41.82 25.19
CA TYR A 151 21.71 41.10 26.01
C TYR A 151 23.07 41.19 25.32
N ALA A 152 23.96 41.97 25.93
CA ALA A 152 25.39 41.94 25.69
C ALA A 152 26.00 40.82 26.52
N VAL A 153 26.87 39.99 25.93
CA VAL A 153 27.80 39.16 26.71
C VAL A 153 29.17 39.16 26.03
N ARG A 154 30.17 39.23 26.89
CA ARG A 154 31.61 39.42 26.70
C ARG A 154 32.32 38.11 26.40
#